data_AF-A0A8T1TKG0-F1
#
_entry.id   AF-A0A8T1TKG0-F1
#
_cell.length_a   1.000
_cell.length_b   1.000
_cell.length_c   1.000
_cell.angle_alpha   90.00
_cell.angle_beta   90.00
_cell.angle_gamma   90.00
#
_symmetry.space_group_name_H-M   'P 1'
#
loop_
_entity.id
_entity.type
_entity.pdbx_description
1 polymer ?
#
loop_
_entity_poly.entity_id
_entity_poly.type
_entity_poly.pdbx_seq_one_letter_code
_entity_poly.pdbx_strand_id
1 'polypeptide(L)'
;MDTDVSQSMGPSNLDIMVVMGQVCALERQFWARETSTDWWDRIVLQVWDDSQWLQNFCMRKGTFMELCDLLSPALKRLTVHKRVAIALWKLATPDSYRSVGNQFGVCKSTVGAAVIQVANAITELLLPRVVTLGNVQVIVDGFAAMGFPNCGGVIDGTHIPILAPEHQGSEYINRKGYFSMVLQALVDHKGRFTNISVGWPGKEHDVRIFRNAGLFQSCSKGLSSQTRK
;
A
#
# COMPACT_ATOMS: atom_id res chain seq x y z
N MET A 1 60.57 36.83 -63.64
CA MET A 1 60.91 35.42 -63.38
C MET A 1 60.42 35.12 -61.97
N ASP A 2 59.18 34.63 -61.88
CA ASP A 2 58.70 33.48 -61.09
C ASP A 2 59.50 33.15 -59.81
N THR A 3 58.96 32.95 -58.61
CA THR A 3 57.59 32.59 -58.15
C THR A 3 57.56 32.72 -56.61
N ASP A 4 56.41 33.17 -56.09
CA ASP A 4 55.70 32.81 -54.84
C ASP A 4 56.40 32.03 -53.69
N VAL A 5 56.30 32.53 -52.45
CA VAL A 5 55.31 32.14 -51.41
C VAL A 5 55.66 32.82 -50.06
N SER A 6 54.63 33.40 -49.44
CA SER A 6 54.46 34.07 -48.13
C SER A 6 55.14 33.40 -46.91
N GLN A 7 55.89 34.15 -46.07
CA GLN A 7 55.49 34.81 -44.80
C GLN A 7 54.65 33.93 -43.83
N SER A 8 54.86 33.87 -42.51
CA SER A 8 55.88 34.36 -41.58
C SER A 8 55.70 33.69 -40.21
N MET A 9 56.83 33.35 -39.58
CA MET A 9 57.22 33.41 -38.15
C MET A 9 56.20 33.15 -37.01
N GLY A 10 56.61 32.32 -36.05
CA GLY A 10 56.13 32.41 -34.66
C GLY A 10 56.47 31.21 -33.79
N PRO A 11 57.26 31.35 -32.69
CA PRO A 11 57.88 30.24 -31.99
C PRO A 11 57.02 29.64 -30.88
N SER A 12 57.35 28.38 -30.60
CA SER A 12 57.04 27.60 -29.40
C SER A 12 57.37 28.33 -28.10
N ASN A 13 56.44 28.34 -27.15
CA ASN A 13 56.70 28.04 -25.75
C ASN A 13 55.38 27.70 -25.04
N LEU A 14 55.41 26.62 -24.27
CA LEU A 14 54.32 26.14 -23.43
C LEU A 14 53.93 27.22 -22.42
N ASP A 15 52.72 27.77 -22.55
CA ASP A 15 51.99 28.37 -21.43
C ASP A 15 50.73 27.55 -21.17
N ILE A 16 50.58 27.18 -19.91
CA ILE A 16 49.51 26.35 -19.37
C ILE A 16 48.19 27.13 -19.45
N MET A 17 47.26 26.70 -20.30
CA MET A 17 45.90 27.25 -20.34
C MET A 17 44.93 26.32 -19.61
N VAL A 18 44.51 26.74 -18.42
CA VAL A 18 43.38 26.15 -17.69
C VAL A 18 42.11 26.39 -18.50
N VAL A 19 41.63 25.36 -19.21
CA VAL A 19 40.31 25.40 -19.83
C VAL A 19 39.29 24.93 -18.80
N MET A 20 38.59 25.89 -18.21
CA MET A 20 37.31 25.70 -17.52
C MET A 20 36.27 25.19 -18.53
N GLY A 21 36.34 23.90 -18.86
CA GLY A 21 35.35 23.22 -19.68
C GLY A 21 34.05 23.08 -18.91
N GLN A 22 33.05 23.87 -19.30
CA GLN A 22 31.68 23.76 -18.84
C GLN A 22 31.26 22.29 -18.83
N VAL A 23 30.82 21.81 -17.67
CA VAL A 23 29.99 20.61 -17.58
C VAL A 23 28.71 20.94 -18.34
N CYS A 24 28.66 20.56 -19.61
CA CYS A 24 27.44 20.61 -20.40
C CYS A 24 26.50 19.57 -19.80
N ALA A 25 25.68 20.00 -18.84
CA ALA A 25 24.57 19.20 -18.35
C ALA A 25 23.63 19.02 -19.54
N LEU A 26 23.80 17.90 -20.27
CA LEU A 26 22.79 17.41 -21.18
C LEU A 26 21.52 17.23 -20.36
N GLU A 27 20.62 18.21 -20.44
CA GLU A 27 19.26 18.05 -19.96
C GLU A 27 18.71 16.80 -20.65
N ARG A 28 18.55 15.73 -19.87
CA ARG A 28 17.90 14.53 -20.37
C ARG A 28 16.49 14.97 -20.74
N GLN A 29 16.20 15.06 -22.03
CA GLN A 29 14.84 15.21 -22.51
C GLN A 29 14.09 13.95 -22.10
N PHE A 30 13.35 14.05 -21.00
CA PHE A 30 12.47 13.00 -20.56
C PHE A 30 11.31 12.97 -21.55
N TRP A 31 11.24 11.90 -22.34
CA TRP A 31 10.06 11.58 -23.14
C TRP A 31 8.92 11.18 -22.18
N ALA A 32 8.26 12.18 -21.61
CA ALA A 32 7.06 12.02 -20.83
C ALA A 32 5.87 12.41 -21.71
N ARG A 33 4.91 11.49 -21.86
CA ARG A 33 3.63 11.83 -22.49
C ARG A 33 2.95 12.88 -21.62
N GLU A 34 2.56 14.00 -22.23
CA GLU A 34 1.78 15.02 -21.54
C GLU A 34 0.42 14.41 -21.15
N THR A 35 0.08 14.50 -19.87
CA THR A 35 -1.17 13.95 -19.34
C THR A 35 -1.80 14.96 -18.39
N SER A 36 -3.10 15.22 -18.56
CA SER A 36 -3.81 16.15 -17.68
C SER A 36 -3.94 15.58 -16.28
N THR A 37 -3.73 16.44 -15.28
CA THR A 37 -3.98 16.14 -13.87
C THR A 37 -5.24 16.85 -13.36
N ASP A 38 -5.93 17.59 -14.23
CA ASP A 38 -7.03 18.48 -13.85
C ASP A 38 -8.20 17.75 -13.22
N TRP A 39 -8.46 16.51 -13.64
CA TRP A 39 -9.52 15.72 -13.02
C TRP A 39 -9.30 15.54 -11.52
N TRP A 40 -8.07 15.19 -11.10
CA TRP A 40 -7.78 15.04 -9.68
C TRP A 40 -7.71 16.41 -8.98
N ASP A 41 -6.93 17.34 -9.54
CA ASP A 41 -6.56 18.58 -8.85
C ASP A 41 -7.72 19.60 -8.80
N ARG A 42 -8.54 19.67 -9.86
CA ARG A 42 -9.62 20.65 -10.00
C ARG A 42 -11.00 20.06 -9.77
N ILE A 43 -11.25 18.82 -10.20
CA ILE A 43 -12.59 18.23 -10.11
C ILE A 43 -12.76 17.50 -8.77
N VAL A 44 -11.96 16.47 -8.51
CA VAL A 44 -12.13 15.65 -7.31
C VAL A 44 -11.82 16.43 -6.04
N LEU A 45 -10.71 17.17 -6.01
CA LEU A 45 -10.31 17.90 -4.81
C LEU A 45 -11.11 19.18 -4.55
N GLN A 46 -11.76 19.79 -5.54
CA GLN A 46 -12.46 21.06 -5.32
C GLN A 46 -13.97 21.00 -5.50
N VAL A 47 -14.48 20.13 -6.38
CA VAL A 47 -15.89 20.10 -6.76
C VAL A 47 -16.66 18.97 -6.08
N TRP A 48 -16.05 17.80 -5.89
CA TRP A 48 -16.77 16.62 -5.39
C TRP A 48 -17.25 16.75 -3.94
N ASP A 49 -18.46 16.25 -3.71
CA ASP A 49 -19.07 16.13 -2.38
C ASP A 49 -18.77 14.78 -1.68
N ASP A 50 -19.14 14.67 -0.40
CA ASP A 50 -18.90 13.47 0.39
C ASP A 50 -19.61 12.22 -0.15
N SER A 51 -20.74 12.36 -0.87
CA SER A 51 -21.44 11.23 -1.48
C SER A 51 -20.63 10.65 -2.62
N GLN A 52 -20.08 11.51 -3.49
CA GLN A 52 -19.19 11.10 -4.57
C GLN A 52 -17.90 10.49 -4.02
N TRP A 53 -17.34 11.05 -2.95
CA TRP A 53 -16.17 10.48 -2.28
C TRP A 53 -16.46 9.09 -1.70
N LEU A 54 -17.58 8.89 -1.01
CA LEU A 54 -17.97 7.57 -0.50
C LEU A 54 -18.17 6.55 -1.62
N GLN A 55 -18.78 6.94 -2.74
CA GLN A 55 -19.01 6.05 -3.86
C GLN A 55 -17.72 5.59 -4.55
N ASN A 56 -16.70 6.46 -4.63
CA ASN A 56 -15.50 6.21 -5.43
C ASN A 56 -14.26 5.83 -4.60
N PHE A 57 -14.17 6.29 -3.35
CA PHE A 57 -13.04 6.04 -2.45
C PHE A 57 -13.44 5.27 -1.17
N CYS A 58 -14.72 4.93 -1.00
CA CYS A 58 -15.25 4.27 0.19
C CYS A 58 -15.04 5.05 1.50
N MET A 59 -14.74 6.34 1.43
CA MET A 59 -14.52 7.21 2.58
C MET A 59 -14.85 8.66 2.23
N ARG A 60 -15.09 9.49 3.25
CA ARG A 60 -15.28 10.93 3.10
C ARG A 60 -13.96 11.62 2.79
N LYS A 61 -14.04 12.82 2.21
CA LYS A 61 -12.84 13.62 1.90
C LYS A 61 -12.03 13.97 3.15
N GLY A 62 -12.69 14.28 4.27
CA GLY A 62 -12.01 14.57 5.54
C GLY A 62 -11.17 13.39 6.03
N THR A 63 -11.75 12.19 6.05
CA THR A 63 -11.05 10.95 6.42
C THR A 63 -9.88 10.64 5.49
N PHE A 64 -10.03 10.93 4.20
CA PHE A 64 -8.94 10.82 3.24
C PHE A 64 -7.77 11.74 3.56
N MET A 65 -8.03 12.99 3.97
CA MET A 65 -6.97 13.92 4.36
C MET A 65 -6.23 13.44 5.62
N GLU A 66 -6.97 13.01 6.64
CA GLU A 66 -6.37 12.42 7.86
C GLU A 66 -5.51 11.20 7.53
N LEU A 67 -5.98 10.33 6.62
CA LEU A 67 -5.21 9.19 6.16
C LEU A 67 -3.92 9.62 5.44
N CYS A 68 -3.97 10.68 4.64
CA CYS A 68 -2.77 11.23 3.99
C CYS A 68 -1.74 11.72 5.01
N ASP A 69 -2.19 12.43 6.06
CA ASP A 69 -1.31 12.92 7.12
C ASP A 69 -0.63 11.76 7.88
N LEU A 70 -1.39 10.71 8.18
CA LEU A 70 -0.87 9.52 8.85
C LEU A 70 0.14 8.74 8.00
N LEU A 71 -0.03 8.74 6.67
CA LEU A 71 0.85 8.01 5.74
C LEU A 71 2.02 8.85 5.22
N SER A 72 1.99 10.17 5.42
CA SER A 72 3.03 11.12 5.00
C SER A 72 4.47 10.68 5.35
N PRO A 73 4.77 10.14 6.55
CA PRO A 73 6.14 9.73 6.90
C PRO A 73 6.72 8.61 6.01
N ALA A 74 5.87 7.76 5.43
CA ALA A 74 6.30 6.60 4.65
C ALA A 74 6.36 6.84 3.13
N LEU A 75 5.71 7.90 2.61
CA LEU A 75 5.50 8.08 1.19
C LEU A 75 6.41 9.18 0.60
N LYS A 76 7.18 8.84 -0.46
CA LYS A 76 8.13 9.74 -1.13
C LYS A 76 7.78 9.94 -2.62
N ARG A 77 8.34 10.99 -3.26
CA ARG A 77 8.42 11.24 -4.73
C ARG A 77 7.16 11.70 -5.49
N LEU A 78 5.97 11.56 -4.93
CA LEU A 78 4.72 12.14 -5.47
C LEU A 78 4.02 12.88 -4.32
N THR A 79 3.12 13.83 -4.59
CA THR A 79 2.28 14.37 -3.52
C THR A 79 1.55 13.21 -2.84
N VAL A 80 1.63 13.18 -1.50
CA VAL A 80 1.08 12.10 -0.67
C VAL A 80 -0.38 11.85 -1.04
N HIS A 81 -1.17 12.94 -1.12
CA HIS A 81 -2.56 12.94 -1.56
C HIS A 81 -2.79 12.19 -2.87
N LYS A 82 -2.10 12.56 -3.95
CA LYS A 82 -2.32 11.95 -5.27
C LYS A 82 -1.95 10.47 -5.27
N ARG A 83 -0.87 10.10 -4.57
CA ARG A 83 -0.44 8.71 -4.45
C ARG A 83 -1.45 7.85 -3.69
N VAL A 84 -1.91 8.34 -2.53
CA VAL A 84 -2.92 7.67 -1.71
C VAL A 84 -4.22 7.55 -2.50
N ALA A 85 -4.63 8.59 -3.22
CA ALA A 85 -5.83 8.57 -4.05
C ALA A 85 -5.77 7.51 -5.16
N ILE A 86 -4.65 7.42 -5.89
CA ILE A 86 -4.45 6.39 -6.93
C ILE A 86 -4.61 4.99 -6.34
N ALA A 87 -4.00 4.73 -5.18
CA ALA A 87 -4.07 3.44 -4.51
C ALA A 87 -5.49 3.12 -4.04
N LEU A 88 -6.14 4.05 -3.34
CA LEU A 88 -7.49 3.87 -2.83
C LEU A 88 -8.51 3.69 -3.95
N TRP A 89 -8.45 4.49 -5.02
CA TRP A 89 -9.30 4.33 -6.18
C TRP A 89 -9.21 2.91 -6.74
N LYS A 90 -7.99 2.39 -6.84
CA LYS A 90 -7.75 1.05 -7.39
C LYS A 90 -8.19 -0.08 -6.46
N LEU A 91 -8.15 0.12 -5.14
CA LEU A 91 -8.64 -0.82 -4.13
C LEU A 91 -10.17 -0.78 -3.99
N ALA A 92 -10.78 0.40 -4.19
CA ALA A 92 -12.23 0.61 -4.09
C ALA A 92 -12.98 0.19 -5.36
N THR A 93 -12.32 0.22 -6.52
CA THR A 93 -12.96 -0.02 -7.82
C THR A 93 -12.31 -1.16 -8.61
N PRO A 94 -13.06 -1.88 -9.47
CA PRO A 94 -12.50 -2.90 -10.36
C PRO A 94 -11.68 -2.32 -11.52
N ASP A 95 -11.37 -1.01 -11.51
CA ASP A 95 -10.75 -0.32 -12.63
C ASP A 95 -9.33 -0.83 -12.96
N SER A 96 -8.91 -0.73 -14.21
CA SER A 96 -7.61 -1.21 -14.68
C SER A 96 -6.50 -0.20 -14.37
N TYR A 97 -5.25 -0.65 -14.16
CA TYR A 97 -4.10 0.25 -13.99
C TYR A 97 -3.90 1.24 -15.15
N ARG A 98 -4.31 0.86 -16.37
CA ARG A 98 -4.26 1.74 -17.56
C ARG A 98 -5.26 2.88 -17.42
N SER A 99 -6.50 2.57 -17.07
CA SER A 99 -7.56 3.58 -16.91
C SER A 99 -7.25 4.53 -15.77
N VAL A 100 -6.88 4.00 -14.58
CA VAL A 100 -6.45 4.81 -13.44
C VAL A 100 -5.26 5.70 -13.82
N GLY A 101 -4.29 5.16 -14.56
CA GLY A 101 -3.15 5.94 -15.05
C GLY A 101 -3.58 7.11 -15.95
N ASN A 102 -4.48 6.86 -16.90
CA ASN A 102 -5.03 7.92 -17.76
C ASN A 102 -5.79 8.97 -16.96
N GLN A 103 -6.61 8.54 -15.99
CA GLN A 103 -7.47 9.41 -15.18
C GLN A 103 -6.69 10.35 -14.26
N PHE A 104 -5.63 9.84 -13.63
CA PHE A 104 -4.78 10.61 -12.71
C PHE A 104 -3.59 11.27 -13.42
N GLY A 105 -3.42 11.08 -14.73
CA GLY A 105 -2.29 11.59 -15.49
C GLY A 105 -0.94 11.03 -15.04
N VAL A 106 -0.84 9.70 -14.94
CA VAL A 106 0.39 8.98 -14.56
C VAL A 106 0.56 7.68 -15.37
N CYS A 107 1.79 7.19 -15.48
CA CYS A 107 2.07 5.90 -16.11
C CYS A 107 1.45 4.72 -15.34
N LYS A 108 1.05 3.65 -16.04
CA LYS A 108 0.53 2.41 -15.42
C LYS A 108 1.46 1.81 -14.36
N SER A 109 2.78 1.95 -14.56
CA SER A 109 3.80 1.49 -13.60
C SER A 109 3.77 2.31 -12.32
N THR A 110 3.53 3.61 -12.41
CA THR A 110 3.34 4.51 -11.27
C THR A 110 2.10 4.13 -10.48
N VAL A 111 1.01 3.74 -11.14
CA VAL A 111 -0.20 3.23 -10.47
C VAL A 111 0.11 1.97 -9.66
N GLY A 112 0.74 0.96 -10.28
CA GLY A 112 1.12 -0.27 -9.58
C GLY A 112 2.05 -0.01 -8.39
N ALA A 113 3.05 0.86 -8.57
CA ALA A 113 3.94 1.27 -7.49
C ALA A 113 3.21 2.00 -6.36
N ALA A 114 2.25 2.87 -6.67
CA ALA A 114 1.44 3.58 -5.69
C ALA A 114 0.59 2.60 -4.86
N VAL A 115 -0.09 1.65 -5.51
CA VAL A 115 -0.91 0.64 -4.82
C VAL A 115 -0.08 -0.15 -3.81
N ILE A 116 1.06 -0.69 -4.22
CA ILE A 116 1.91 -1.51 -3.35
C ILE A 116 2.48 -0.67 -2.20
N GLN A 117 3.01 0.52 -2.49
CA GLN A 117 3.64 1.37 -1.47
C GLN A 117 2.62 1.86 -0.44
N VAL A 118 1.41 2.24 -0.86
CA VAL A 118 0.36 2.68 0.06
C VAL A 118 -0.18 1.50 0.87
N ALA A 119 -0.39 0.33 0.26
CA ALA A 119 -0.82 -0.86 0.99
C ALA A 119 0.19 -1.29 2.06
N ASN A 120 1.48 -1.25 1.74
CA ASN A 120 2.55 -1.52 2.71
C ASN A 120 2.57 -0.47 3.82
N ALA A 121 2.49 0.82 3.48
CA ALA A 121 2.47 1.89 4.48
C ALA A 121 1.25 1.78 5.42
N ILE A 122 0.07 1.43 4.91
CA ILE A 122 -1.12 1.16 5.73
C ILE A 122 -0.87 -0.02 6.66
N THR A 123 -0.30 -1.11 6.14
CA THR A 123 -0.03 -2.32 6.91
C THR A 123 1.00 -2.08 8.00
N GLU A 124 2.05 -1.31 7.73
CA GLU A 124 3.13 -1.04 8.68
C GLU A 124 2.75 0.00 9.74
N LEU A 125 2.07 1.08 9.35
CA LEU A 125 1.80 2.22 10.23
C LEU A 125 0.44 2.16 10.92
N LEU A 126 -0.60 1.65 10.24
CA LEU A 126 -1.98 1.75 10.71
C LEU A 126 -2.50 0.43 11.28
N LEU A 127 -2.13 -0.71 10.71
CA LEU A 127 -2.62 -2.00 11.19
C LEU A 127 -2.33 -2.22 12.69
N PRO A 128 -1.13 -1.94 13.22
CA PRO A 128 -0.84 -2.10 14.65
C PRO A 128 -1.58 -1.11 15.55
N ARG A 129 -2.15 -0.03 14.99
CA ARG A 129 -2.91 0.99 15.74
C ARG A 129 -4.40 0.67 15.76
N VAL A 130 -4.92 0.08 14.68
CA VAL A 130 -6.35 -0.16 14.49
C VAL A 130 -6.74 -1.58 14.93
N VAL A 131 -5.92 -2.59 14.63
CA VAL A 131 -6.18 -3.99 14.97
C VAL A 131 -5.33 -4.37 16.17
N THR A 132 -5.91 -4.21 17.35
CA THR A 132 -5.25 -4.56 18.61
C THR A 132 -6.21 -5.30 19.54
N LEU A 133 -5.67 -6.20 20.33
CA LEU A 133 -6.39 -6.77 21.45
C LEU A 133 -6.51 -5.67 22.52
N GLY A 134 -7.68 -5.04 22.58
CA GLY A 134 -7.99 -4.02 23.58
C GLY A 134 -8.13 -4.61 24.99
N ASN A 135 -8.87 -3.92 25.87
CA ASN A 135 -9.14 -4.43 27.21
C ASN A 135 -10.04 -5.68 27.15
N VAL A 136 -9.46 -6.84 27.45
CA VAL A 136 -10.14 -8.15 27.42
C VAL A 136 -11.37 -8.18 28.33
N GLN A 137 -11.33 -7.53 29.49
CA GLN A 137 -12.48 -7.52 30.40
C GLN A 137 -13.69 -6.84 29.77
N VAL A 138 -13.48 -5.70 29.10
CA VAL A 138 -14.54 -4.99 28.36
C VAL A 138 -15.10 -5.86 27.24
N ILE A 139 -14.24 -6.66 26.59
CA ILE A 139 -14.69 -7.59 25.55
C ILE A 139 -15.57 -8.69 26.15
N VAL A 140 -15.11 -9.34 27.23
CA VAL A 140 -15.81 -10.41 27.94
C VAL A 140 -17.15 -9.94 28.49
N ASP A 141 -17.19 -8.78 29.15
CA ASP A 141 -18.42 -8.22 29.71
C ASP A 141 -19.43 -7.89 28.60
N GLY A 142 -18.95 -7.36 27.47
CA GLY A 142 -19.78 -7.07 26.31
C GLY A 142 -20.41 -8.32 25.70
N PHE A 143 -19.66 -9.42 25.60
CA PHE A 143 -20.22 -10.71 25.17
C PHE A 143 -21.13 -11.34 26.22
N ALA A 144 -20.82 -11.22 27.50
CA ALA A 144 -21.68 -11.71 28.58
C ALA A 144 -23.06 -11.05 28.53
N ALA A 145 -23.13 -9.74 28.26
CA ALA A 145 -24.38 -9.01 28.06
C ALA A 145 -25.19 -9.49 26.83
N MET A 146 -24.53 -10.12 25.85
CA MET A 146 -25.17 -10.75 24.68
C MET A 146 -25.48 -12.24 24.88
N GLY A 147 -25.26 -12.78 26.09
CA GLY A 147 -25.54 -14.19 26.42
C GLY A 147 -24.36 -15.15 26.22
N PHE A 148 -23.15 -14.65 25.98
CA PHE A 148 -21.93 -15.44 25.81
C PHE A 148 -20.91 -15.14 26.93
N PRO A 149 -21.13 -15.64 28.16
CA PRO A 149 -20.21 -15.39 29.27
C PRO A 149 -18.82 -15.98 28.98
N ASN A 150 -17.78 -15.34 29.50
CA ASN A 150 -16.37 -15.72 29.31
C ASN A 150 -15.87 -15.73 27.84
N CYS A 151 -16.60 -15.10 26.92
CA CYS A 151 -16.18 -15.01 25.52
C CYS A 151 -15.23 -13.82 25.30
N GLY A 152 -13.98 -14.09 24.92
CA GLY A 152 -12.98 -13.06 24.62
C GLY A 152 -13.00 -12.55 23.17
N GLY A 153 -13.88 -13.09 22.32
CA GLY A 153 -13.97 -12.75 20.90
C GLY A 153 -14.45 -13.91 20.05
N VAL A 154 -14.85 -13.60 18.82
CA VAL A 154 -15.33 -14.57 17.82
C VAL A 154 -14.31 -14.66 16.68
N ILE A 155 -13.95 -15.88 16.30
CA ILE A 155 -12.97 -16.15 15.23
C ILE A 155 -13.70 -16.73 14.04
N ASP A 156 -13.41 -16.20 12.85
CA ASP A 156 -13.87 -16.78 11.60
C ASP A 156 -12.86 -16.57 10.46
N GLY A 157 -12.93 -17.42 9.45
CA GLY A 157 -12.10 -17.40 8.25
C GLY A 157 -12.91 -17.05 7.01
N THR A 158 -12.36 -16.20 6.13
CA THR A 158 -12.94 -15.87 4.83
C THR A 158 -11.96 -16.18 3.70
N HIS A 159 -12.49 -16.68 2.57
CA HIS A 159 -11.72 -16.97 1.38
C HIS A 159 -11.72 -15.76 0.44
N ILE A 160 -10.54 -15.18 0.23
CA ILE A 160 -10.29 -14.13 -0.74
C ILE A 160 -9.91 -14.78 -2.07
N PRO A 161 -10.72 -14.64 -3.14
CA PRO A 161 -10.38 -15.20 -4.45
C PRO A 161 -9.06 -14.64 -4.97
N ILE A 162 -8.25 -15.51 -5.56
CA ILE A 162 -6.99 -15.13 -6.22
C ILE A 162 -6.91 -15.77 -7.61
N LEU A 163 -6.01 -15.23 -8.42
CA LEU A 163 -5.53 -15.94 -9.60
C LEU A 163 -4.70 -17.16 -9.16
N ALA A 164 -4.67 -18.19 -10.00
CA ALA A 164 -3.87 -19.37 -9.73
C ALA A 164 -2.39 -18.98 -9.54
N PRO A 165 -1.78 -19.31 -8.39
CA PRO A 165 -0.34 -19.10 -8.19
C PRO A 165 0.49 -19.91 -9.19
N GLU A 166 1.63 -19.36 -9.60
CA GLU A 166 2.57 -20.03 -10.51
C GLU A 166 3.17 -21.32 -9.90
N HIS A 167 3.27 -21.36 -8.57
CA HIS A 167 3.82 -22.48 -7.82
C HIS A 167 2.80 -22.95 -6.77
N GLN A 168 2.72 -24.26 -6.55
CA GLN A 168 1.85 -24.87 -5.53
C GLN A 168 0.37 -24.47 -5.65
N GLY A 169 -0.13 -24.16 -6.85
CA GLY A 169 -1.51 -23.68 -7.03
C GLY A 169 -2.59 -24.61 -6.45
N SER A 170 -2.32 -25.92 -6.41
CA SER A 170 -3.24 -26.89 -5.81
C SER A 170 -3.49 -26.64 -4.32
N GLU A 171 -2.55 -26.04 -3.57
CA GLU A 171 -2.72 -25.70 -2.16
C GLU A 171 -3.71 -24.56 -1.93
N TYR A 172 -3.93 -23.74 -2.96
CA TYR A 172 -4.82 -22.58 -2.89
C TYR A 172 -6.25 -22.91 -3.33
N ILE A 173 -6.51 -24.12 -3.84
CA ILE A 173 -7.86 -24.56 -4.22
C ILE A 173 -8.65 -24.86 -2.95
N ASN A 174 -9.67 -24.06 -2.65
CA ASN A 174 -10.54 -24.31 -1.50
C ASN A 174 -11.53 -25.46 -1.76
N ARG A 175 -12.33 -25.76 -0.74
CA ARG A 175 -13.38 -26.80 -0.79
C ARG A 175 -14.46 -26.55 -1.84
N LYS A 176 -14.61 -25.30 -2.31
CA LYS A 176 -15.55 -24.90 -3.37
C LYS A 176 -14.93 -24.95 -4.76
N GLY A 177 -13.67 -25.42 -4.89
CA GLY A 177 -13.02 -25.66 -6.17
C GLY A 177 -12.40 -24.43 -6.85
N TYR A 178 -12.26 -23.29 -6.15
CA TYR A 178 -11.60 -22.10 -6.70
C TYR A 178 -10.35 -21.71 -5.90
N PHE A 179 -9.41 -21.02 -6.56
CA PHE A 179 -8.18 -20.52 -5.94
C PHE A 179 -8.47 -19.37 -4.97
N SER A 180 -8.01 -19.48 -3.74
CA SER A 180 -8.22 -18.46 -2.70
C SER A 180 -7.09 -18.44 -1.69
N MET A 181 -6.94 -17.29 -1.03
CA MET A 181 -6.20 -17.15 0.22
C MET A 181 -7.18 -17.00 1.37
N VAL A 182 -6.84 -17.51 2.55
CA VAL A 182 -7.65 -17.35 3.75
C VAL A 182 -7.19 -16.12 4.53
N LEU A 183 -8.16 -15.29 4.92
CA LEU A 183 -8.06 -14.29 5.97
C LEU A 183 -8.84 -14.80 7.17
N GLN A 184 -8.17 -15.00 8.30
CA GLN A 184 -8.82 -15.26 9.57
C GLN A 184 -8.81 -13.99 10.41
N ALA A 185 -9.92 -13.70 11.07
CA ALA A 185 -10.03 -12.56 11.95
C ALA A 185 -10.69 -12.94 13.29
N LEU A 186 -10.19 -12.33 14.37
CA LEU A 186 -10.85 -12.28 15.67
C LEU A 186 -11.58 -10.93 15.77
N VAL A 187 -12.84 -10.96 16.18
CA VAL A 187 -13.66 -9.76 16.43
C VAL A 187 -14.14 -9.66 17.87
N ASP A 188 -14.29 -8.43 18.36
CA ASP A 188 -14.92 -8.15 19.65
C ASP A 188 -16.46 -8.11 19.58
N HIS A 189 -17.11 -7.86 20.72
CA HIS A 189 -18.57 -7.76 20.83
C HIS A 189 -19.19 -6.60 20.02
N LYS A 190 -18.37 -5.65 19.54
CA LYS A 190 -18.80 -4.54 18.68
C LYS A 190 -18.52 -4.82 17.19
N GLY A 191 -18.06 -6.02 16.85
CA GLY A 191 -17.69 -6.38 15.49
C GLY A 191 -16.39 -5.75 15.01
N ARG A 192 -15.52 -5.26 15.91
CA ARG A 192 -14.22 -4.68 15.55
C ARG A 192 -13.16 -5.76 15.51
N PHE A 193 -12.30 -5.73 14.50
CA PHE A 193 -11.16 -6.63 14.41
C PHE A 193 -10.15 -6.37 15.55
N THR A 194 -9.86 -7.41 16.32
CA THR A 194 -8.87 -7.38 17.41
C THR A 194 -7.61 -8.17 17.05
N ASN A 195 -7.71 -9.09 16.10
CA ASN A 195 -6.58 -9.78 15.50
C ASN A 195 -6.91 -10.20 14.06
N ILE A 196 -5.93 -10.20 13.16
CA ILE A 196 -6.08 -10.74 11.81
C ILE A 196 -4.86 -11.58 11.44
N SER A 197 -5.07 -12.59 10.60
CA SER A 197 -4.04 -13.46 10.01
C SER A 197 -4.40 -13.68 8.54
N VAL A 198 -3.53 -13.26 7.62
CA VAL A 198 -3.82 -13.19 6.18
C VAL A 198 -2.75 -13.96 5.40
N GLY A 199 -3.13 -14.54 4.26
CA GLY A 199 -2.18 -15.11 3.30
C GLY A 199 -2.03 -16.63 3.38
N TRP A 200 -2.92 -17.31 4.09
CA TRP A 200 -2.90 -18.77 4.19
C TRP A 200 -3.48 -19.41 2.92
N PRO A 201 -2.97 -20.57 2.48
CA PRO A 201 -3.54 -21.29 1.34
C PRO A 201 -5.01 -21.65 1.54
N GLY A 202 -5.82 -21.60 0.48
CA GLY A 202 -7.26 -21.91 0.50
C GLY A 202 -7.63 -23.32 0.97
N LYS A 203 -6.68 -24.26 1.05
CA LYS A 203 -6.91 -25.57 1.67
C LYS A 203 -6.79 -25.59 3.19
N GLU A 204 -6.23 -24.54 3.78
CA GLU A 204 -5.93 -24.52 5.21
C GLU A 204 -7.18 -24.53 6.09
N HIS A 205 -7.05 -25.19 7.24
CA HIS A 205 -8.08 -25.25 8.25
C HIS A 205 -7.92 -24.10 9.24
N ASP A 206 -9.04 -23.50 9.67
CA ASP A 206 -9.07 -22.38 10.62
C ASP A 206 -8.28 -22.65 11.89
N VAL A 207 -8.33 -23.89 12.41
CA VAL A 207 -7.58 -24.31 13.60
C VAL A 207 -6.07 -24.19 13.39
N ARG A 208 -5.56 -24.55 12.20
CA ARG A 208 -4.14 -24.45 11.89
C ARG A 208 -3.72 -22.99 11.73
N ILE A 209 -4.56 -22.17 11.10
CA ILE A 209 -4.33 -20.73 10.99
C ILE A 209 -4.25 -20.09 12.38
N PHE A 210 -5.20 -20.42 13.25
CA PHE A 210 -5.29 -19.85 14.60
C PHE A 210 -4.08 -20.24 15.46
N ARG A 211 -3.67 -21.51 15.46
CA ARG A 211 -2.50 -21.98 16.22
C ARG A 211 -1.20 -21.29 15.80
N ASN A 212 -1.09 -20.89 14.55
CA ASN A 212 0.07 -20.18 14.01
C ASN A 212 -0.06 -18.65 14.12
N ALA A 213 -1.23 -18.13 14.48
CA ALA A 213 -1.41 -16.70 14.69
C ALA A 213 -0.63 -16.24 15.94
N GLY A 214 -0.05 -15.04 15.87
CA GLY A 214 0.68 -14.45 17.00
C GLY A 214 -0.15 -14.31 18.27
N LEU A 215 -1.47 -14.21 18.13
CA LEU A 215 -2.42 -14.18 19.25
C LEU A 215 -2.38 -15.46 20.08
N PHE A 216 -2.48 -16.64 19.44
CA PHE A 216 -2.49 -17.92 20.15
C PHE A 216 -1.20 -18.09 20.97
N GLN A 217 -0.05 -17.79 20.35
CA GLN A 217 1.24 -17.85 21.03
C GLN A 217 1.32 -16.91 22.23
N SER A 218 0.73 -15.72 22.13
CA SER A 218 0.69 -14.74 23.23
C SER A 218 -0.18 -15.23 24.39
N CYS A 219 -1.36 -15.79 24.09
CA CYS A 219 -2.24 -16.39 25.10
C CYS A 219 -1.58 -17.60 25.79
N SER A 220 -0.94 -18.50 25.03
CA SER A 220 -0.27 -19.68 25.59
C SER A 220 0.88 -19.31 26.54
N LYS A 221 1.62 -18.23 26.26
CA LYS A 221 2.68 -17.71 27.15
C LYS A 221 2.10 -17.07 28.43
N GLY A 222 0.97 -16.38 28.34
CA GLY A 222 0.28 -15.83 29.51
C GLY A 222 -0.20 -16.93 30.46
N LEU A 223 -0.77 -18.01 29.91
CA LEU A 223 -1.19 -19.20 30.66
C LEU A 223 -0.01 -19.85 31.42
N SER A 224 1.16 -20.02 30.78
CA SER A 224 2.31 -20.62 31.46
C SER A 224 2.92 -19.77 32.57
N SER A 225 2.68 -18.45 32.55
CA SER A 225 3.10 -17.53 33.62
C SER A 225 2.15 -17.50 34.83
N GLN A 226 0.89 -17.87 34.65
CA GLN A 226 -0.10 -17.94 35.74
C GLN A 226 -0.10 -19.29 36.48
N THR A 227 0.34 -20.38 35.85
CA THR A 227 0.39 -21.72 36.47
C THR A 227 1.60 -21.93 37.41
N ARG A 228 2.37 -20.89 37.74
CA ARG A 228 3.47 -20.93 38.75
C ARG A 228 3.17 -20.07 39.98
N LYS A 229 1.97 -20.17 40.53
CA LYS A 229 1.64 -19.69 41.88
C LYS A 229 0.90 -20.76 42.65
#